data_AF-A0A8J8JB73-F1
#
_entry.id   AF-A0A8J8JB73-F1
#
_cell.length_a   1.000
_cell.length_b   1.000
_cell.length_c   1.000
_cell.angle_alpha   90.00
_cell.angle_beta   90.00
_cell.angle_gamma   90.00
#
_symmetry.space_group_name_H-M   'P 1'
#
loop_
_entity.id
_entity.type
_entity.pdbx_description
1 polymer ?
#
loop_
_entity_poly.entity_id
_entity_poly.type
_entity_poly.pdbx_seq_one_letter_code
_entity_poly.pdbx_strand_id
1 'polypeptide(L)'
;MELMEVRRLRAFRKDYAFLLIALLCASIVTYLRGMDLLGTFLLALGFGFFFSSMEGYLVIRDGNEYRLSARKKGPVYEVRILKNGSPLWMGRVLDYIKVDELSLDWRSDEVAVIFRGREVGKLP
;
A
#
# COMPACT_ATOMS: atom_id res chain seq x y z
N MET A 1 -21.13 21.45 -7.43
CA MET A 1 -20.34 21.18 -6.21
C MET A 1 -19.95 19.72 -6.31
N GLU A 2 -18.78 19.43 -6.90
CA GLU A 2 -18.34 18.05 -7.03
C GLU A 2 -18.08 17.49 -5.63
N LEU A 3 -18.65 16.31 -5.35
CA LEU A 3 -18.51 15.64 -4.06
C LEU A 3 -17.13 15.01 -4.03
N MET A 4 -16.26 15.62 -3.22
CA MET A 4 -14.95 15.06 -2.90
C MET A 4 -15.14 13.70 -2.22
N GLU A 5 -14.60 12.65 -2.84
CA GLU A 5 -14.67 11.28 -2.31
C GLU A 5 -13.30 10.85 -1.80
N VAL A 6 -13.24 10.35 -0.57
CA VAL A 6 -12.03 9.80 0.04
C VAL A 6 -12.29 8.36 0.46
N ARG A 7 -11.48 7.43 -0.07
CA ARG A 7 -11.56 6.00 0.27
C ARG A 7 -10.21 5.48 0.73
N ARG A 8 -10.21 4.67 1.79
CA ARG A 8 -9.07 3.82 2.14
C ARG A 8 -9.25 2.46 1.46
N LEU A 9 -8.22 2.04 0.74
CA LEU A 9 -8.19 0.74 0.09
C LEU A 9 -6.97 -0.04 0.57
N ARG A 10 -7.10 -1.35 0.70
CA ARG A 10 -5.95 -2.25 0.73
C ARG A 10 -5.86 -2.92 -0.63
N ALA A 11 -4.71 -2.81 -1.28
CA ALA A 11 -4.49 -3.53 -2.53
C ALA A 11 -3.24 -4.39 -2.44
N PHE A 12 -3.28 -5.50 -3.16
CA PHE A 12 -2.18 -6.44 -3.24
C PHE A 12 -1.08 -5.90 -4.15
N ARG A 13 0.16 -5.90 -3.66
CA ARG A 13 1.30 -5.47 -4.47
C ARG A 13 1.64 -6.52 -5.53
N LYS A 14 1.47 -6.14 -6.80
CA LYS A 14 1.63 -7.03 -7.96
C LYS A 14 3.00 -7.75 -8.01
N ASP A 15 4.06 -7.11 -7.53
CA ASP A 15 5.43 -7.65 -7.54
C ASP A 15 5.55 -8.99 -6.78
N TYR A 16 4.65 -9.24 -5.85
CA TYR A 16 4.67 -10.43 -4.99
C TYR A 16 3.73 -11.54 -5.47
N ALA A 17 2.96 -11.30 -6.53
CA ALA A 17 2.00 -12.26 -7.06
C ALA A 17 2.67 -13.57 -7.49
N PHE A 18 3.82 -13.47 -8.16
CA PHE A 18 4.56 -14.63 -8.65
C PHE A 18 5.02 -15.56 -7.51
N LEU A 19 5.57 -14.97 -6.45
CA LEU A 19 6.10 -15.71 -5.30
C LEU A 19 4.97 -16.42 -4.54
N LEU A 20 3.80 -15.79 -4.46
CA LEU A 20 2.60 -16.38 -3.87
C LEU A 20 2.09 -17.59 -4.66
N ILE A 21 2.05 -17.47 -5.99
CA ILE A 21 1.66 -18.56 -6.88
C ILE A 21 2.65 -19.72 -6.74
N ALA A 22 3.96 -19.44 -6.72
CA ALA A 22 4.99 -20.45 -6.56
C ALA A 22 4.85 -21.22 -5.23
N LEU A 23 4.61 -20.52 -4.12
CA LEU A 23 4.37 -21.15 -2.81
C LEU A 23 3.11 -22.02 -2.80
N LEU A 24 2.04 -21.56 -3.44
CA LEU A 24 0.78 -22.30 -3.51
C LEU A 24 0.94 -23.56 -4.38
N CYS A 25 1.60 -23.47 -5.53
CA CYS A 25 1.93 -24.62 -6.35
C CYS A 25 2.84 -25.62 -5.62
N ALA A 26 3.86 -25.14 -4.90
CA ALA A 26 4.75 -26.01 -4.12
C ALA A 26 4.01 -26.71 -2.97
N SER A 27 3.07 -26.03 -2.33
CA SER A 27 2.19 -26.62 -1.31
C SER A 27 1.35 -27.76 -1.90
N ILE A 28 0.73 -27.55 -3.07
CA ILE A 28 -0.05 -28.60 -3.75
C ILE A 28 0.84 -29.82 -4.10
N VAL A 29 2.03 -29.59 -4.66
CA VAL A 29 2.96 -30.67 -5.04
C VAL A 29 3.41 -31.48 -3.82
N THR A 30 3.62 -30.83 -2.68
CA THR A 30 4.04 -31.51 -1.44
C THR A 30 2.91 -32.33 -0.83
N TYR A 31 1.67 -31.85 -0.87
CA TYR A 31 0.50 -32.67 -0.52
C TYR A 31 0.36 -33.89 -1.44
N LEU A 32 0.54 -33.73 -2.76
CA LEU A 32 0.50 -34.86 -3.71
C LEU A 32 1.59 -35.90 -3.45
N ARG A 33 2.70 -35.52 -2.81
CA ARG A 33 3.78 -36.42 -2.40
C ARG A 33 3.61 -37.00 -0.99
N GLY A 34 2.49 -36.73 -0.31
CA GLY A 34 2.22 -37.19 1.06
C GLY A 34 3.06 -36.47 2.12
N MET A 35 3.62 -35.30 1.80
CA MET A 35 4.41 -34.48 2.73
C MET A 35 3.53 -33.41 3.39
N ASP A 36 2.53 -33.83 4.17
CA ASP A 36 1.47 -32.94 4.68
C ASP A 36 1.99 -31.80 5.55
N LEU A 37 3.01 -32.05 6.37
CA LEU A 37 3.61 -31.04 7.25
C LEU A 37 4.31 -29.94 6.43
N LEU A 38 5.02 -30.33 5.36
CA LEU A 38 5.69 -29.39 4.46
C LEU A 38 4.67 -28.61 3.62
N GLY A 39 3.62 -29.30 3.11
CA GLY A 39 2.54 -28.66 2.37
C GLY A 39 1.79 -27.61 3.19
N THR A 40 1.50 -27.94 4.45
CA THR A 40 0.86 -27.03 5.41
C THR A 40 1.76 -25.84 5.74
N PHE A 41 3.06 -26.09 5.96
CA PHE A 41 4.04 -25.02 6.19
C PHE A 41 4.12 -24.04 5.02
N LEU A 42 4.21 -24.55 3.77
CA LEU A 42 4.27 -23.71 2.57
C LEU A 42 2.98 -22.90 2.36
N LEU A 43 1.83 -23.50 2.67
CA LEU A 43 0.54 -22.82 2.61
C LEU A 43 0.49 -21.65 3.61
N ALA A 44 0.85 -21.92 4.87
CA ALA A 44 0.89 -20.91 5.93
C ALA A 44 1.87 -19.77 5.61
N LEU A 45 3.04 -20.12 5.05
CA LEU A 45 4.02 -19.15 4.57
C LEU A 45 3.45 -18.27 3.45
N GLY A 46 2.74 -18.88 2.48
CA GLY A 46 2.06 -18.17 1.41
C GLY A 46 1.02 -17.17 1.94
N PHE A 47 0.24 -17.56 2.94
CA PHE A 47 -0.70 -16.65 3.62
C PHE A 47 0.01 -15.51 4.36
N GLY A 48 1.07 -15.80 5.12
CA GLY A 48 1.86 -14.76 5.80
C GLY A 48 2.44 -13.74 4.81
N PHE A 49 2.92 -14.24 3.66
CA PHE A 49 3.42 -13.40 2.58
C PHE A 49 2.31 -12.57 1.92
N PHE A 50 1.11 -13.13 1.75
CA PHE A 50 -0.06 -12.42 1.24
C PHE A 50 -0.42 -11.21 2.09
N PHE A 51 -0.55 -11.40 3.41
CA PHE A 51 -0.87 -10.31 4.33
C PHE A 51 0.23 -9.25 4.39
N SER A 52 1.49 -9.66 4.34
CA SER A 52 2.63 -8.74 4.31
C SER A 52 2.74 -7.95 3.00
N SER A 53 2.13 -8.45 1.92
CA SER A 53 2.13 -7.84 0.59
C SER A 53 0.94 -6.90 0.34
N MET A 54 0.05 -6.75 1.31
CA MET A 54 -1.02 -5.76 1.26
C MET A 54 -0.48 -4.37 1.60
N GLU A 55 -0.61 -3.44 0.66
CA GLU A 55 -0.32 -2.03 0.90
C GLU A 55 -1.63 -1.26 1.12
N GLY A 56 -1.58 -0.31 2.06
CA GLY A 56 -2.66 0.64 2.29
C GLY A 56 -2.54 1.81 1.33
N TYR A 57 -3.66 2.16 0.69
CA TYR A 57 -3.79 3.29 -0.20
C TYR A 57 -4.88 4.24 0.31
N LEU A 58 -4.61 5.53 0.24
CA LEU A 58 -5.62 6.58 0.34
C LEU A 58 -5.94 7.07 -1.07
N VAL A 59 -7.19 6.96 -1.49
CA VAL A 59 -7.67 7.44 -2.79
C VAL A 59 -8.54 8.66 -2.56
N ILE A 60 -8.21 9.74 -3.24
CA ILE A 60 -8.95 11.01 -3.22
C ILE A 60 -9.43 11.28 -4.65
N ARG A 61 -10.73 11.49 -4.84
CA ARG A 61 -11.33 11.86 -6.12
C ARG A 61 -12.01 13.22 -6.03
N ASP A 62 -11.52 14.17 -6.80
CA ASP A 62 -12.07 15.52 -6.95
C ASP A 62 -11.66 16.09 -8.32
N GLY A 63 -12.43 15.75 -9.38
CA GLY A 63 -12.07 15.98 -10.79
C GLY A 63 -10.89 15.15 -11.31
N ASN A 64 -9.87 14.92 -10.47
CA ASN A 64 -8.74 14.02 -10.66
C ASN A 64 -8.72 12.93 -9.57
N GLU A 65 -8.17 11.76 -9.90
CA GLU A 65 -7.90 10.69 -8.92
C GLU A 65 -6.47 10.80 -8.41
N TYR A 66 -6.30 11.08 -7.13
CA TYR A 66 -5.02 10.94 -6.43
C TYR A 66 -5.01 9.63 -5.65
N ARG A 67 -3.97 8.83 -5.84
CA ARG A 67 -3.73 7.62 -5.07
C ARG A 67 -2.42 7.75 -4.32
N LEU A 68 -2.50 7.75 -2.99
CA LEU A 68 -1.36 7.86 -2.11
C LEU A 68 -1.13 6.53 -1.41
N SER A 69 0.13 6.08 -1.33
CA SER A 69 0.56 5.02 -0.42
C SER A 69 1.75 5.48 0.38
N ALA A 70 1.83 5.04 1.63
CA ALA A 70 2.98 5.24 2.48
C ALA A 70 3.56 3.90 2.91
N ARG A 71 4.87 3.88 3.07
CA ARG A 71 5.59 2.76 3.67
C ARG A 71 6.55 3.30 4.73
N LYS A 72 6.42 2.79 5.95
CA LYS A 72 7.41 3.01 7.00
C LYS A 72 8.71 2.30 6.64
N LYS A 73 9.81 3.05 6.58
CA LYS A 73 11.16 2.54 6.29
C LYS A 73 12.13 3.06 7.36
N GLY A 74 12.15 2.36 8.50
CA GLY A 74 12.85 2.82 9.69
C GLY A 74 12.09 4.00 10.33
N PRO A 75 12.76 5.13 10.65
CA PRO A 75 12.12 6.30 11.24
C PRO A 75 11.41 7.22 10.22
N VAL A 76 11.43 6.88 8.93
CA VAL A 76 10.95 7.76 7.86
C VAL A 76 9.84 7.09 7.04
N TYR A 77 8.90 7.89 6.55
CA TYR A 77 7.87 7.45 5.63
C TYR A 77 8.25 7.72 4.18
N GLU A 78 8.28 6.67 3.37
CA GLU A 78 8.39 6.78 1.91
C GLU A 78 6.97 6.81 1.34
N VAL A 79 6.58 7.95 0.76
CA VAL A 79 5.24 8.18 0.22
C VAL A 79 5.31 8.22 -1.30
N ARG A 80 4.39 7.52 -1.96
CA ARG A 80 4.18 7.54 -3.40
C ARG A 80 2.82 8.13 -3.71
N ILE A 81 2.80 9.11 -4.61
CA ILE A 81 1.59 9.78 -5.09
C ILE A 81 1.44 9.50 -6.58
N LEU A 82 0.29 8.96 -6.97
CA LEU A 82 -0.15 8.83 -8.34
C LEU A 82 -1.27 9.83 -8.61
N LYS A 83 -1.29 10.46 -9.78
CA LYS A 83 -2.38 11.29 -10.30
C LYS A 83 -2.92 10.65 -11.57
N ASN A 84 -4.20 10.29 -11.58
CA ASN A 84 -4.87 9.58 -12.67
C ASN A 84 -4.10 8.32 -13.13
N GLY A 85 -3.49 7.60 -12.19
CA GLY A 85 -2.69 6.41 -12.45
C GLY A 85 -1.21 6.67 -12.82
N SER A 86 -0.84 7.90 -13.16
CA SER A 86 0.55 8.27 -13.48
C SER A 86 1.33 8.67 -12.22
N PRO A 87 2.62 8.31 -12.11
CA PRO A 87 3.44 8.72 -10.98
C PRO A 87 3.63 10.23 -10.98
N LEU A 88 3.13 10.89 -9.93
CA LEU A 88 3.28 12.32 -9.72
C LEU A 88 4.53 12.60 -8.88
N TRP A 89 4.70 11.86 -7.78
CA TRP A 89 5.81 12.05 -6.88
C TRP A 89 6.11 10.80 -6.06
N MET A 90 7.38 10.62 -5.68
CA MET A 90 7.82 9.59 -4.77
C MET A 90 9.00 10.11 -3.96
N GLY A 91 8.93 10.01 -2.65
CA GLY A 91 10.02 10.48 -1.80
C GLY A 91 9.76 10.25 -0.32
N ARG A 92 10.71 10.71 0.49
CA ARG A 92 10.67 10.60 1.95
C ARG A 92 10.01 11.84 2.55
N VAL A 93 9.06 11.65 3.45
CA VAL A 93 8.42 12.71 4.24
C VAL A 93 9.07 12.75 5.61
N LEU A 94 9.76 13.85 5.92
CA LEU A 94 10.45 14.06 7.20
C LEU A 94 9.79 15.14 8.07
N ASP A 95 9.10 16.08 7.44
CA ASP A 95 8.47 17.21 8.12
C ASP A 95 7.21 17.60 7.32
N TYR A 96 7.30 18.61 6.45
CA TYR A 96 6.20 19.00 5.57
C TYR A 96 6.61 19.00 4.10
N ILE A 97 5.76 18.45 3.23
CA ILE A 97 5.96 18.43 1.79
C ILE A 97 4.68 18.84 1.07
N LYS A 98 4.77 19.78 0.14
CA LYS A 98 3.66 20.17 -0.76
C LYS A 98 3.92 19.64 -2.17
N VAL A 99 2.97 18.87 -2.71
CA VAL A 99 3.00 18.33 -4.07
C VAL A 99 1.66 18.63 -4.73
N ASP A 100 1.66 19.50 -5.74
CA ASP A 100 0.44 19.89 -6.46
C ASP A 100 -0.62 20.45 -5.48
N GLU A 101 -1.82 19.89 -5.48
CA GLU A 101 -2.91 20.25 -4.56
C GLU A 101 -2.85 19.53 -3.20
N LEU A 102 -1.88 18.61 -3.04
CA LEU A 102 -1.67 17.82 -1.84
C LEU A 102 -0.57 18.42 -0.96
N SER A 103 -0.71 18.25 0.33
CA SER A 103 0.33 18.51 1.32
C SER A 103 0.39 17.34 2.30
N LEU A 104 1.61 16.91 2.61
CA LEU A 104 1.93 15.81 3.49
C LEU A 104 2.62 16.39 4.72
N ASP A 105 2.10 16.10 5.89
CA ASP A 105 2.60 16.59 7.18
C ASP A 105 2.91 15.39 8.09
N TRP A 106 4.18 15.24 8.46
CA TRP A 106 4.62 14.16 9.34
C TRP A 106 4.25 14.47 10.79
N ARG A 107 3.43 13.63 11.41
CA ARG A 107 2.99 13.79 12.80
C ARG A 107 3.25 12.52 13.60
N SER A 108 4.35 12.52 14.34
CA SER A 108 4.79 11.48 15.29
C SER A 108 4.96 10.08 14.68
N ASP A 109 3.87 9.45 14.23
CA ASP A 109 3.88 8.08 13.68
C ASP A 109 2.92 7.91 12.49
N GLU A 110 2.41 9.00 11.93
CA GLU A 110 1.54 8.99 10.75
C GLU A 110 1.88 10.17 9.83
N VAL A 111 1.56 10.04 8.55
CA VAL A 111 1.60 11.17 7.60
C VAL A 111 0.19 11.66 7.36
N ALA A 112 -0.13 12.86 7.85
CA ALA A 112 -1.38 13.52 7.55
C ALA A 112 -1.40 13.97 6.09
N VAL A 113 -2.49 13.65 5.39
CA VAL A 113 -2.72 14.05 4.00
C VAL A 113 -3.71 15.20 4.02
N ILE A 114 -3.28 16.33 3.48
CA ILE A 114 -4.03 17.57 3.35
C ILE A 114 -4.26 17.80 1.87
N PHE A 115 -5.50 18.03 1.46
CA PHE A 115 -5.87 18.36 0.08
C PHE A 115 -6.52 19.74 0.07
N ARG A 116 -5.97 20.68 -0.71
CA ARG A 116 -6.47 22.08 -0.80
C ARG A 116 -6.72 22.72 0.57
N GLY A 117 -5.82 22.47 1.52
CA GLY A 117 -5.87 23.03 2.88
C GLY A 117 -6.81 22.32 3.87
N ARG A 118 -7.48 21.23 3.48
CA ARG A 118 -8.28 20.39 4.40
C ARG A 118 -7.60 19.05 4.63
N GLU A 119 -7.51 18.63 5.89
CA GLU A 119 -7.06 17.28 6.24
C GLU A 119 -8.11 16.26 5.77
N VAL A 120 -7.69 15.28 4.97
CA VAL A 120 -8.59 14.31 4.32
C VAL A 120 -8.35 12.88 4.78
N GLY A 121 -7.20 12.62 5.38
CA GLY A 121 -6.86 11.31 5.88
C GLY A 121 -5.45 11.26 6.40
N LYS A 122 -5.09 10.08 6.88
CA LYS A 122 -3.76 9.80 7.42
C LYS A 122 -3.26 8.52 6.80
N LEU A 123 -1.98 8.51 6.46
CA LEU A 123 -1.25 7.35 6.00
C LEU A 123 -0.43 6.77 7.16
N PRO A 124 -0.43 5.44 7.33
CA PRO A 124 0.31 4.76 8.38
C PRO A 124 1.81 4.73 8.13
#